data_AF-A0A6L5E3T6-F1
#
_entry.id   AF-A0A6L5E3T6-F1
#
_cell.length_a   1.000
_cell.length_b   1.000
_cell.length_c   1.000
_cell.angle_alpha   90.00
_cell.angle_beta   90.00
_cell.angle_gamma   90.00
#
_symmetry.space_group_name_H-M   'P 1'
#
loop_
_entity.id
_entity.type
_entity.pdbx_description
1 polymer ?
#
loop_
_entity_poly.entity_id
_entity_poly.type
_entity_poly.pdbx_seq_one_letter_code
_entity_poly.pdbx_strand_id
1 'polypeptide(L)'
;MKFTDALILAVILVGGYYYFFDKDELTGNEKLISQFDKMGVLKKTDWKKGAIVDGVQGYTATTEDNVVSTVWALGADTVTAMVISSGKDIDGESLAAVNQCVKLVEGVTGKKDPETSLNQVAEIFTKATANRKEDDSYSASGFASGMELRATIRKIMESVTYSCDLRKA
;
A
#
# COMPACT_ATOMS: atom_id res chain seq x y z
N MET A 1 -35.77 19.13 -35.89
CA MET A 1 -34.36 18.77 -35.62
C MET A 1 -34.05 17.53 -36.45
N LYS A 2 -33.17 17.63 -37.45
CA LYS A 2 -33.01 16.54 -38.43
C LYS A 2 -32.29 15.37 -37.74
N PHE A 3 -32.63 14.15 -38.11
CA PHE A 3 -32.04 12.92 -37.53
C PHE A 3 -30.50 12.92 -37.58
N THR A 4 -29.94 13.61 -38.57
CA THR A 4 -28.51 13.90 -38.73
C THR A 4 -27.91 14.75 -37.61
N ASP A 5 -28.65 15.74 -37.09
CA ASP A 5 -28.17 16.63 -36.03
C ASP A 5 -28.05 15.89 -34.69
N ALA A 6 -28.98 14.97 -34.41
CA ALA A 6 -28.96 14.12 -33.23
C ALA A 6 -27.82 13.09 -33.26
N LEU A 7 -27.52 12.55 -34.45
CA LEU A 7 -26.46 11.55 -34.64
C LEU A 7 -25.07 12.18 -34.51
N ILE A 8 -24.88 13.41 -35.00
CA ILE A 8 -23.63 14.18 -34.84
C ILE A 8 -23.41 14.53 -33.36
N LEU A 9 -24.45 14.98 -32.65
CA LEU A 9 -24.38 15.25 -31.21
C LEU A 9 -24.03 13.99 -30.40
N ALA A 10 -24.59 12.83 -30.75
CA ALA A 10 -24.28 11.57 -30.10
C ALA A 10 -22.83 11.11 -30.37
N VAL A 11 -22.32 11.30 -31.60
CA VAL A 11 -20.92 10.99 -31.94
C VAL A 11 -19.94 11.96 -31.26
N ILE A 12 -20.29 13.23 -31.11
CA ILE A 12 -19.46 14.21 -30.38
C ILE A 12 -19.52 13.95 -28.86
N LEU A 13 -20.64 13.52 -28.31
CA LEU A 13 -20.76 13.18 -26.89
C LEU A 13 -20.03 11.88 -26.56
N VAL A 14 -20.19 10.82 -27.36
CA VAL A 14 -19.50 9.53 -27.14
C VAL A 14 -18.02 9.65 -27.53
N GLY A 15 -17.71 10.23 -28.68
CA GLY A 15 -16.34 10.45 -29.14
C GLY A 15 -15.58 11.47 -28.28
N GLY A 16 -16.26 12.52 -27.80
CA GLY A 16 -15.69 13.49 -26.86
C GLY A 16 -15.50 12.94 -25.45
N TYR A 17 -16.40 12.07 -24.98
CA TYR A 17 -16.20 11.33 -23.74
C TYR A 17 -14.97 10.41 -23.85
N TYR A 18 -14.86 9.60 -24.91
CA TYR A 18 -13.67 8.76 -25.10
C TYR A 18 -12.38 9.58 -25.32
N TYR A 19 -12.43 10.69 -26.07
CA TYR A 19 -11.25 11.54 -26.32
C TYR A 19 -10.80 12.37 -25.09
N PHE A 20 -11.71 12.70 -24.16
CA PHE A 20 -11.34 13.34 -22.89
C PHE A 20 -10.97 12.34 -21.78
N PHE A 21 -11.42 11.08 -21.86
CA PHE A 21 -11.13 10.05 -20.85
C PHE A 21 -9.97 9.11 -21.21
N ASP A 22 -9.45 9.10 -22.46
CA ASP A 22 -8.18 8.47 -22.82
C ASP A 22 -6.99 9.44 -22.69
N LYS A 23 -6.81 10.00 -21.49
CA LYS A 23 -5.49 10.51 -21.07
C LYS A 23 -4.85 9.48 -20.17
N ASP A 24 -4.23 8.50 -20.80
CA ASP A 24 -3.19 7.68 -20.20
C ASP A 24 -2.07 8.59 -19.67
N GLU A 25 -2.14 8.93 -18.38
CA GLU A 25 -1.01 9.16 -17.48
C GLU A 25 -1.49 9.13 -16.02
N LEU A 26 -2.25 8.08 -15.65
CA LEU A 26 -2.44 7.68 -14.24
C LEU A 26 -1.18 6.94 -13.79
N THR A 27 -0.11 7.69 -13.54
CA THR A 27 1.25 7.23 -13.28
C THR A 27 1.31 6.27 -12.09
N GLY A 28 1.50 4.97 -12.32
CA GLY A 28 1.82 3.91 -11.34
C GLY A 28 0.92 3.79 -10.10
N ASN A 29 1.03 4.75 -9.18
CA ASN A 29 0.33 4.82 -7.91
C ASN A 29 -1.19 4.91 -8.05
N GLU A 30 -1.74 5.59 -9.06
CA GLU A 30 -3.20 5.63 -9.23
C GLU A 30 -3.79 4.28 -9.68
N LYS A 31 -2.99 3.48 -10.41
CA LYS A 31 -3.32 2.07 -10.70
C LYS A 31 -3.26 1.24 -9.42
N LEU A 32 -2.22 1.43 -8.59
CA LEU A 32 -2.12 0.76 -7.29
C LEU A 32 -3.29 1.13 -6.37
N ILE A 33 -3.67 2.39 -6.26
CA ILE A 33 -4.84 2.85 -5.48
C ILE A 33 -6.10 2.11 -5.95
N SER A 34 -6.29 2.00 -7.26
CA SER A 34 -7.42 1.26 -7.80
C SER A 34 -7.35 -0.24 -7.54
N GLN A 35 -6.16 -0.80 -7.43
CA GLN A 35 -5.97 -2.19 -7.06
C GLN A 35 -6.25 -2.42 -5.57
N PHE A 36 -5.75 -1.57 -4.67
CA PHE A 36 -6.04 -1.61 -3.24
C PHE A 36 -7.55 -1.58 -2.96
N ASP A 37 -8.29 -0.75 -3.70
CA ASP A 37 -9.75 -0.66 -3.61
C ASP A 37 -10.43 -1.95 -4.07
N LYS A 38 -10.02 -2.51 -5.22
CA LYS A 38 -10.53 -3.80 -5.71
C LYS A 38 -10.24 -4.96 -4.76
N MET A 39 -9.09 -4.94 -4.09
CA MET A 39 -8.70 -5.96 -3.11
C MET A 39 -9.39 -5.79 -1.76
N GLY A 40 -10.13 -4.68 -1.55
CA GLY A 40 -10.77 -4.37 -0.28
C GLY A 40 -9.78 -4.02 0.83
N VAL A 41 -8.59 -3.54 0.46
CA VAL A 41 -7.53 -3.15 1.40
C VAL A 41 -7.76 -1.71 1.88
N LEU A 42 -7.81 -0.76 0.95
CA LEU A 42 -8.15 0.65 1.20
C LEU A 42 -9.01 1.19 0.06
N LYS A 43 -9.99 2.03 0.38
CA LYS A 43 -10.82 2.65 -0.67
C LYS A 43 -10.05 3.75 -1.37
N LYS A 44 -10.38 4.01 -2.64
CA LYS A 44 -9.77 5.12 -3.40
C LYS A 44 -9.87 6.47 -2.69
N THR A 45 -10.99 6.69 -2.01
CA THR A 45 -11.29 7.94 -1.29
C THR A 45 -10.46 8.16 -0.05
N ASP A 46 -9.79 7.12 0.46
CA ASP A 46 -9.00 7.20 1.70
C ASP A 46 -7.59 7.77 1.43
N TRP A 47 -7.17 7.77 0.16
CA TRP A 47 -5.86 8.26 -0.26
C TRP A 47 -5.84 9.78 -0.42
N LYS A 48 -4.84 10.42 0.18
CA LYS A 48 -4.53 11.84 0.05
C LYS A 48 -3.32 12.01 -0.87
N LYS A 49 -3.39 12.98 -1.77
CA LYS A 49 -2.24 13.38 -2.62
C LYS A 49 -1.17 14.04 -1.76
N GLY A 50 0.06 13.56 -1.89
CA GLY A 50 1.25 14.12 -1.25
C GLY A 50 2.06 14.99 -2.19
N ALA A 51 3.36 15.09 -1.92
CA ALA A 51 4.32 15.75 -2.81
C ALA A 51 4.61 14.88 -4.05
N ILE A 52 5.12 15.54 -5.10
CA ILE A 52 5.73 14.86 -6.25
C ILE A 52 7.21 14.67 -5.94
N VAL A 53 7.70 13.45 -5.99
CA VAL A 53 9.11 13.08 -5.75
C VAL A 53 9.59 12.30 -6.96
N ASP A 54 10.69 12.74 -7.57
CA ASP A 54 11.28 12.14 -8.77
C ASP A 54 10.26 11.94 -9.92
N GLY A 55 9.36 12.92 -10.08
CA GLY A 55 8.31 12.89 -11.10
C GLY A 55 7.10 12.01 -10.78
N VAL A 56 7.10 11.30 -9.64
CA VAL A 56 5.98 10.45 -9.21
C VAL A 56 5.15 11.17 -8.14
N GLN A 57 3.84 11.24 -8.35
CA GLN A 57 2.89 11.72 -7.34
C GLN A 57 2.83 10.72 -6.17
N GLY A 58 3.25 11.16 -4.99
CA GLY A 58 3.12 10.39 -3.76
C GLY A 58 1.69 10.38 -3.24
N TYR A 59 1.29 9.31 -2.55
CA TYR A 59 -0.01 9.21 -1.88
C TYR A 59 0.14 8.66 -0.48
N THR A 60 -0.70 9.11 0.43
CA THR A 60 -0.76 8.61 1.80
C THR A 60 -2.17 8.32 2.24
N ALA A 61 -2.37 7.30 3.06
CA ALA A 61 -3.62 7.04 3.74
C ALA A 61 -3.37 6.64 5.19
N THR A 62 -4.38 6.78 6.03
CA THR A 62 -4.31 6.36 7.44
C THR A 62 -5.53 5.55 7.77
N THR A 63 -5.32 4.40 8.40
CA THR A 63 -6.37 3.53 8.93
C THR A 63 -6.14 3.31 10.41
N GLU A 64 -7.22 3.26 11.18
CA GLU A 64 -7.18 2.99 12.61
C GLU A 64 -8.13 1.83 12.89
N ASP A 65 -7.64 0.84 13.62
CA ASP A 65 -8.48 -0.19 14.24
C ASP A 65 -8.33 -0.14 15.76
N ASN A 66 -9.04 -1.02 16.48
CA ASN A 66 -9.05 -1.01 17.94
C ASN A 66 -7.69 -1.35 18.57
N VAL A 67 -6.71 -1.81 17.78
CA VAL A 67 -5.43 -2.35 18.25
C VAL A 67 -4.26 -1.49 17.75
N VAL A 68 -4.28 -1.04 16.49
CA VAL A 68 -3.17 -0.31 15.87
C VAL A 68 -3.64 0.79 14.92
N SER A 69 -2.78 1.81 14.76
CA SER A 69 -2.88 2.79 13.68
C SER A 69 -1.91 2.42 12.56
N THR A 70 -2.33 2.52 11.31
CA THR A 70 -1.48 2.23 10.14
C THR A 70 -1.43 3.42 9.19
N VAL A 71 -0.22 3.83 8.83
CA VAL A 71 0.05 4.80 7.78
C VAL A 71 0.49 4.05 6.53
N TRP A 72 -0.16 4.33 5.42
CA TRP A 72 0.13 3.76 4.12
C TRP A 72 0.76 4.84 3.25
N ALA A 73 1.81 4.50 2.50
CA ALA A 73 2.46 5.43 1.59
C ALA A 73 2.78 4.75 0.25
N LEU A 74 2.45 5.43 -0.85
CA LEU A 74 2.83 5.06 -2.21
C LEU A 74 3.85 6.09 -2.69
N GLY A 75 5.11 5.67 -2.82
CA GLY A 75 6.21 6.50 -3.32
C GLY A 75 6.55 6.20 -4.78
N ALA A 76 7.74 6.63 -5.22
CA ALA A 76 8.26 6.33 -6.56
C ALA A 76 8.68 4.86 -6.67
N ASP A 77 9.54 4.40 -5.75
CA ASP A 77 10.16 3.08 -5.81
C ASP A 77 9.73 2.14 -4.69
N THR A 78 8.94 2.63 -3.73
CA THR A 78 8.57 1.89 -2.52
C THR A 78 7.12 2.13 -2.16
N VAL A 79 6.45 1.06 -1.75
CA VAL A 79 5.11 1.07 -1.17
C VAL A 79 5.24 0.60 0.28
N THR A 80 4.76 1.41 1.22
CA THR A 80 5.01 1.21 2.66
C THR A 80 3.70 1.11 3.43
N ALA A 81 3.66 0.21 4.40
CA ALA A 81 2.76 0.29 5.54
C ALA A 81 3.58 0.41 6.83
N MET A 82 3.27 1.43 7.63
CA MET A 82 3.86 1.66 8.95
C MET A 82 2.76 1.56 9.99
N VAL A 83 2.89 0.57 10.85
CA VAL A 83 1.96 0.26 11.93
C VAL A 83 2.53 0.81 13.23
N ILE A 84 1.74 1.62 13.92
CA ILE A 84 2.08 2.25 15.18
C ILE A 84 1.26 1.55 16.27
N SER A 85 1.96 0.94 17.22
CA SER A 85 1.38 0.23 18.35
C SER A 85 1.64 0.96 19.67
N SER A 86 0.72 0.78 20.62
CA SER A 86 0.81 1.41 21.93
C SER A 86 1.79 0.70 22.87
N GLY A 87 2.20 -0.52 22.52
CA GLY A 87 3.08 -1.37 23.31
C GLY A 87 2.40 -2.04 24.50
N LYS A 88 1.07 -1.93 24.63
CA LYS A 88 0.32 -2.45 25.80
C LYS A 88 -0.03 -3.93 25.66
N ASP A 89 -0.31 -4.39 24.45
CA ASP A 89 -0.57 -5.79 24.11
C ASP A 89 0.37 -6.21 22.98
N ILE A 90 1.62 -6.52 23.35
CA ILE A 90 2.70 -6.74 22.38
C ILE A 90 2.36 -7.88 21.42
N ASP A 91 1.77 -8.97 21.90
CA ASP A 91 1.46 -10.14 21.08
C ASP A 91 0.33 -9.84 20.09
N GLY A 92 -0.77 -9.24 20.57
CA GLY A 92 -1.90 -8.85 19.72
C GLY A 92 -1.52 -7.77 18.70
N GLU A 93 -0.77 -6.75 19.14
CA GLU A 93 -0.31 -5.65 18.28
C GLU A 93 0.72 -6.12 17.24
N SER A 94 1.61 -7.05 17.59
CA SER A 94 2.56 -7.63 16.63
C SER A 94 1.86 -8.43 15.53
N LEU A 95 0.85 -9.23 15.90
CA LEU A 95 0.03 -9.96 14.94
C LEU A 95 -0.78 -9.00 14.05
N ALA A 96 -1.37 -7.96 14.64
CA ALA A 96 -2.06 -6.92 13.89
C ALA A 96 -1.11 -6.25 12.88
N ALA A 97 0.11 -5.92 13.29
CA ALA A 97 1.11 -5.34 12.41
C ALA A 97 1.47 -6.23 11.22
N VAL A 98 1.74 -7.52 11.48
CA VAL A 98 2.00 -8.52 10.43
C VAL A 98 0.83 -8.59 9.45
N ASN A 99 -0.42 -8.59 9.94
CA ASN A 99 -1.61 -8.62 9.10
C ASN A 99 -1.75 -7.38 8.20
N GLN A 100 -1.39 -6.19 8.67
CA GLN A 100 -1.39 -5.00 7.82
C GLN A 100 -0.32 -5.10 6.72
N CYS A 101 0.83 -5.69 7.02
CA CYS A 101 1.87 -5.97 6.02
C CYS A 101 1.46 -7.05 5.01
N VAL A 102 0.68 -8.05 5.42
CA VAL A 102 0.05 -9.00 4.49
C VAL A 102 -0.86 -8.26 3.51
N LYS A 103 -1.74 -7.39 4.02
CA LYS A 103 -2.62 -6.57 3.17
C LYS A 103 -1.85 -5.67 2.20
N LEU A 104 -0.69 -5.14 2.61
CA LEU A 104 0.20 -4.39 1.72
C LEU A 104 0.65 -5.27 0.54
N VAL A 105 1.14 -6.48 0.82
CA VAL A 105 1.58 -7.43 -0.21
C VAL A 105 0.43 -7.79 -1.14
N GLU A 106 -0.73 -8.16 -0.59
CA GLU A 106 -1.92 -8.51 -1.40
C GLU A 106 -2.40 -7.31 -2.23
N GLY A 107 -2.41 -6.11 -1.64
CA GLY A 107 -2.80 -4.87 -2.28
C GLY A 107 -1.89 -4.49 -3.45
N VAL A 108 -0.57 -4.67 -3.32
CA VAL A 108 0.40 -4.36 -4.40
C VAL A 108 0.47 -5.44 -5.46
N THR A 109 0.36 -6.72 -5.08
CA THR A 109 0.46 -7.83 -6.03
C THR A 109 -0.86 -8.16 -6.72
N GLY A 110 -1.99 -7.72 -6.15
CA GLY A 110 -3.33 -8.04 -6.64
C GLY A 110 -3.71 -9.50 -6.46
N LYS A 111 -2.95 -10.24 -5.64
CA LYS A 111 -3.14 -11.67 -5.37
C LYS A 111 -3.61 -11.83 -3.94
N LYS A 112 -4.72 -12.56 -3.76
CA LYS A 112 -5.23 -12.92 -2.43
C LYS A 112 -4.84 -14.35 -2.14
N ASP A 113 -3.82 -14.51 -1.32
CA ASP A 113 -3.37 -15.80 -0.79
C ASP A 113 -2.94 -15.55 0.67
N PRO A 114 -3.92 -15.48 1.59
CA PRO A 114 -3.66 -15.02 2.95
C PRO A 114 -2.70 -15.94 3.70
N GLU A 115 -2.77 -17.25 3.46
CA GLU A 115 -1.93 -18.24 4.16
C GLU A 115 -0.47 -18.13 3.69
N THR A 116 -0.23 -18.13 2.38
CA THR A 116 1.13 -17.98 1.84
C THR A 116 1.72 -16.63 2.20
N SER A 117 0.93 -15.55 2.06
CA SER A 117 1.38 -14.19 2.36
C SER A 117 1.69 -14.02 3.84
N LEU A 118 0.84 -14.57 4.72
CA LEU A 118 1.08 -14.55 6.17
C LEU A 118 2.37 -15.28 6.53
N ASN A 119 2.58 -16.49 5.99
CA ASN A 119 3.78 -17.27 6.28
C ASN A 119 5.05 -16.54 5.83
N GLN A 120 5.06 -15.97 4.62
CA GLN A 120 6.20 -15.21 4.09
C GLN A 120 6.49 -13.95 4.91
N VAL A 121 5.46 -13.16 5.22
CA VAL A 121 5.61 -11.92 6.00
C VAL A 121 6.05 -12.25 7.43
N ALA A 122 5.42 -13.22 8.08
CA ALA A 122 5.76 -13.63 9.44
C ALA A 122 7.20 -14.17 9.55
N GLU A 123 7.66 -14.94 8.56
CA GLU A 123 9.05 -15.41 8.50
C GLU A 123 10.03 -14.22 8.43
N ILE A 124 9.73 -13.20 7.63
CA ILE A 124 10.57 -12.00 7.50
C ILE A 124 10.58 -11.21 8.81
N PHE A 125 9.44 -11.04 9.48
CA PHE A 125 9.39 -10.42 10.80
C PHE A 125 10.13 -11.22 11.87
N THR A 126 10.06 -12.56 11.82
CA THR A 126 10.83 -13.45 12.71
C THR A 126 12.34 -13.29 12.48
N LYS A 127 12.78 -13.13 11.22
CA LYS A 127 14.18 -12.81 10.92
C LYS A 127 14.56 -11.41 11.41
N ALA A 128 13.65 -10.44 11.32
CA ALA A 128 13.89 -9.08 11.75
C ALA A 128 14.16 -9.02 13.26
N THR A 129 13.34 -9.69 14.09
CA THR A 129 13.53 -9.71 15.56
C THR A 129 14.86 -10.32 16.00
N ALA A 130 15.46 -11.19 15.18
CA ALA A 130 16.79 -11.75 15.41
C ALA A 130 17.95 -10.85 14.90
N ASN A 131 17.66 -9.79 14.14
CA ASN A 131 18.65 -9.00 13.42
C ASN A 131 18.63 -7.52 13.84
N ARG A 132 19.21 -7.24 15.02
CA ARG A 132 19.40 -5.88 15.53
C ARG A 132 20.42 -5.12 14.68
N LYS A 133 20.12 -3.86 14.39
CA LYS A 133 20.96 -2.89 13.67
C LYS A 133 21.64 -1.91 14.61
N GLU A 134 22.58 -1.15 14.08
CA GLU A 134 23.33 -0.13 14.83
C GLU A 134 22.44 1.00 15.37
N ASP A 135 21.32 1.29 14.71
CA ASP A 135 20.37 2.34 15.10
C ASP A 135 19.28 1.86 16.08
N ASP A 136 19.52 0.72 16.73
CA ASP A 136 18.59 0.01 17.62
C ASP A 136 17.27 -0.41 16.97
N SER A 137 17.19 -0.40 15.64
CA SER A 137 16.12 -1.07 14.91
C SER A 137 16.40 -2.55 14.73
N TYR A 138 15.36 -3.32 14.46
CA TYR A 138 15.41 -4.73 14.11
C TYR A 138 14.93 -4.84 12.68
N SER A 139 15.72 -5.38 11.76
CA SER A 139 15.29 -5.44 10.36
C SER A 139 15.83 -6.62 9.58
N ALA A 140 15.00 -7.12 8.68
CA ALA A 140 15.35 -8.15 7.72
C ALA A 140 14.61 -7.89 6.40
N SER A 141 15.23 -8.31 5.31
CA SER A 141 14.60 -8.39 3.99
C SER A 141 14.31 -9.84 3.62
N GLY A 142 13.29 -10.04 2.80
CA GLY A 142 13.00 -11.31 2.14
C GLY A 142 12.09 -11.08 0.94
N PHE A 143 11.54 -12.17 0.39
CA PHE A 143 10.61 -12.10 -0.73
C PHE A 143 9.21 -12.51 -0.29
N ALA A 144 8.23 -11.69 -0.63
CA ALA A 144 6.81 -12.00 -0.47
C ALA A 144 6.12 -11.85 -1.83
N SER A 145 5.50 -12.93 -2.32
CA SER A 145 4.85 -12.97 -3.63
C SER A 145 5.70 -12.44 -4.80
N GLY A 146 7.01 -12.67 -4.77
CA GLY A 146 7.97 -12.26 -5.81
C GLY A 146 8.44 -10.81 -5.73
N MET A 147 8.07 -10.08 -4.67
CA MET A 147 8.51 -8.71 -4.40
C MET A 147 9.49 -8.71 -3.22
N GLU A 148 10.49 -7.81 -3.22
CA GLU A 148 11.34 -7.63 -2.04
C GLU A 148 10.53 -6.91 -0.96
N LEU A 149 10.46 -7.51 0.22
CA LEU A 149 9.84 -6.95 1.41
C LEU A 149 10.92 -6.76 2.47
N ARG A 150 11.08 -5.53 2.96
CA ARG A 150 11.87 -5.22 4.14
C ARG A 150 10.93 -5.00 5.33
N ALA A 151 11.10 -5.79 6.38
CA ALA A 151 10.45 -5.55 7.67
C ALA A 151 11.41 -4.79 8.60
N THR A 152 10.91 -3.77 9.28
CA THR A 152 11.64 -3.04 10.32
C THR A 152 10.78 -2.90 11.57
N ILE A 153 11.34 -3.19 12.74
CA ILE A 153 10.71 -2.97 14.04
C ILE A 153 11.58 -1.96 14.78
N ARG A 154 10.97 -0.91 15.30
CA ARG A 154 11.67 0.14 16.04
C ARG A 154 10.82 0.61 17.21
N LYS A 155 11.45 0.86 18.35
CA LYS A 155 10.80 1.55 19.46
C LYS A 155 11.03 3.06 19.31
N ILE A 156 9.96 3.84 19.31
CA ILE A 156 10.00 5.30 19.26
C ILE A 156 9.25 5.81 20.49
N MET A 157 9.99 6.35 21.46
CA MET A 157 9.46 6.72 22.78
C MET A 157 8.78 5.52 23.46
N GLU A 158 7.48 5.63 23.75
CA GLU A 158 6.66 4.58 24.36
C GLU A 158 5.98 3.67 23.33
N SER A 159 6.04 4.02 22.04
CA SER A 159 5.38 3.26 20.97
C SER A 159 6.35 2.30 20.27
N VAL A 160 5.81 1.21 19.74
CA VAL A 160 6.53 0.31 18.83
C VAL A 160 5.99 0.53 17.43
N THR A 161 6.90 0.77 16.49
CA THR A 161 6.57 0.90 15.07
C THR A 161 7.05 -0.33 14.33
N TYR A 162 6.16 -0.91 13.54
CA TYR A 162 6.43 -2.00 12.62
C TYR A 162 6.23 -1.46 11.21
N SER A 163 7.26 -1.50 10.37
CA SER A 163 7.14 -1.09 8.97
C SER A 163 7.43 -2.25 8.03
N CYS A 164 6.70 -2.26 6.93
CA CYS A 164 6.98 -3.09 5.77
C CYS A 164 7.13 -2.18 4.56
N ASP A 165 8.30 -2.28 3.94
CA ASP A 165 8.62 -1.57 2.70
C ASP A 165 8.69 -2.59 1.58
N LEU A 166 7.78 -2.47 0.62
CA LEU A 166 7.73 -3.33 -0.55
C LEU A 166 8.35 -2.62 -1.75
N ARG A 167 9.26 -3.31 -2.43
CA ARG A 167 9.97 -2.82 -3.61
C ARG A 167 9.90 -3.86 -4.72
N LYS A 168 9.95 -3.37 -5.96
CA LYS A 168 10.15 -4.25 -7.11
C LYS A 168 11.59 -4.77 -7.06
N ALA A 169 11.73 -6.08 -7.16
CA ALA A 169 13.03 -6.75 -7.22
C ALA A 169 13.77 -6.45 -8.53
#